data_AF-A0A0C1NZ25-F1
#
_entry.id   AF-A0A0C1NZ25-F1
#
_cell.length_a   1.000
_cell.length_b   1.000
_cell.length_c   1.000
_cell.angle_alpha   90.00
_cell.angle_beta   90.00
_cell.angle_gamma   90.00
#
_symmetry.space_group_name_H-M   'P 1'
#
loop_
_entity.id
_entity.type
_entity.pdbx_description
1 polymer ?
#
loop_
_entity_poly.entity_id
_entity_poly.type
_entity_poly.pdbx_seq_one_letter_code
_entity_poly.pdbx_strand_id
1 'polypeptide(L)'
;MYRSFSQPNQAEKFIASGRIVLAVVVLFAIWLDHNDSITYSMAVYYLLAVYLCYSIALVLTVWRTGITCAYSAVVIHAFDLLLFAVLMFLTGGPASPFFVISLFLLTAATLRWQWTGVHSTAFIILVVEIFMVIYLEYLPKGPVFRIDNFVFNICYFLVATALLGQLGDSEKQQRSRASALANWPITIPEEFYSLLSNILRQCSLFFAGSRILLLWKDEGNSMLHIAWWSSGQFHHSIESSDTFGP
;
A
#
# COMPACT_ATOMS: atom_id res chain seq x y z
N MET A 1 18.19 -11.45 -13.18
CA MET A 1 18.07 -11.88 -11.76
C MET A 1 18.23 -10.66 -10.85
N TYR A 2 17.23 -9.75 -10.80
CA TYR A 2 17.38 -8.44 -10.15
C TYR A 2 16.10 -8.03 -9.39
N ARG A 3 16.27 -7.60 -8.12
CA ARG A 3 15.37 -6.73 -7.31
C ARG A 3 14.02 -7.27 -6.78
N SER A 4 14.00 -8.29 -5.92
CA SER A 4 12.86 -8.48 -4.99
C SER A 4 13.19 -8.28 -3.50
N PHE A 5 14.47 -8.25 -3.11
CA PHE A 5 14.87 -8.14 -1.70
C PHE A 5 15.03 -6.70 -1.16
N SER A 6 15.04 -5.67 -2.01
CA SER A 6 15.35 -4.29 -1.56
C SER A 6 14.16 -3.52 -0.99
N GLN A 7 12.92 -3.88 -1.34
CA GLN A 7 11.73 -3.13 -0.95
C GLN A 7 11.20 -3.44 0.45
N PRO A 8 11.14 -4.71 0.93
CA PRO A 8 10.65 -5.01 2.28
C PRO A 8 11.51 -4.30 3.33
N ASN A 9 12.82 -4.27 3.12
CA ASN A 9 13.74 -3.66 4.05
C ASN A 9 13.65 -2.11 4.06
N GLN A 10 13.27 -1.48 2.94
CA GLN A 10 13.02 -0.03 2.93
C GLN A 10 11.75 0.31 3.71
N ALA A 11 10.65 -0.41 3.46
CA ALA A 11 9.41 -0.25 4.21
C ALA A 11 9.65 -0.41 5.72
N GLU A 12 10.38 -1.46 6.14
CA GLU A 12 10.67 -1.67 7.57
C GLU A 12 11.56 -0.59 8.17
N LYS A 13 12.51 -0.03 7.41
CA LYS A 13 13.30 1.12 7.86
C LYS A 13 12.44 2.37 8.05
N PHE A 14 11.51 2.65 7.13
CA PHE A 14 10.56 3.76 7.24
C PHE A 14 9.62 3.59 8.43
N ILE A 15 9.09 2.39 8.65
CA ILE A 15 8.20 2.12 9.79
C ILE A 15 9.00 2.25 11.10
N ALA A 16 10.21 1.70 11.16
CA ALA A 16 11.06 1.79 12.36
C ALA A 16 11.45 3.24 12.71
N SER A 17 11.84 4.06 11.73
CA SER A 17 12.11 5.49 11.97
C SER A 17 10.83 6.25 12.35
N GLY A 18 9.70 5.93 11.71
CA GLY A 18 8.40 6.48 12.04
C GLY A 18 7.99 6.27 13.50
N ARG A 19 8.34 5.11 14.10
CA ARG A 19 8.08 4.86 15.54
C ARG A 19 8.81 5.85 16.44
N ILE A 20 10.09 6.14 16.14
CA ILE A 20 10.88 7.12 16.90
C ILE A 20 10.26 8.50 16.78
N VAL A 21 9.93 8.93 15.55
CA VAL A 21 9.30 10.24 15.31
C VAL A 21 7.98 10.35 16.08
N LEU A 22 7.13 9.33 15.99
CA LEU A 22 5.86 9.27 16.72
C LEU A 22 6.09 9.39 18.24
N ALA A 23 6.99 8.59 18.81
CA ALA A 23 7.27 8.59 20.24
C ALA A 23 7.79 9.97 20.71
N VAL A 24 8.72 10.57 19.97
CA VAL A 24 9.28 11.89 20.27
C VAL A 24 8.22 12.98 20.17
N VAL A 25 7.41 12.97 19.11
CA VAL A 25 6.34 13.96 18.91
C VAL A 25 5.28 13.86 20.00
N VAL A 26 4.87 12.64 20.38
CA VAL A 26 3.90 12.45 21.46
C VAL A 26 4.47 12.89 22.82
N LEU A 27 5.71 12.54 23.14
CA LEU A 27 6.38 13.03 24.36
C LEU A 27 6.50 14.55 24.37
N PHE A 28 6.84 15.15 23.23
CA PHE A 28 6.93 16.59 23.08
C PHE A 28 5.57 17.28 23.23
N ALA A 29 4.50 16.69 22.66
CA ALA A 29 3.15 17.19 22.81
C ALA A 29 2.69 17.17 24.28
N ILE A 30 2.96 16.08 25.01
CA ILE A 30 2.68 15.99 26.45
C ILE A 30 3.48 17.03 27.23
N TRP A 31 4.75 17.23 26.90
CA TRP A 31 5.58 18.23 27.55
C TRP A 31 5.07 19.67 27.32
N LEU A 32 4.56 19.97 26.12
CA LEU A 32 3.91 21.26 25.83
C LEU A 32 2.61 21.44 26.62
N ASP A 33 1.79 20.38 26.66
CA ASP A 33 0.48 20.33 27.34
C ASP A 33 0.62 20.35 28.88
N HIS A 34 1.80 20.02 29.42
CA HIS A 34 2.10 20.15 30.85
C HIS A 34 1.96 21.59 31.38
N ASN A 35 1.97 22.58 30.49
CA ASN A 35 1.68 23.97 30.86
C ASN A 35 0.18 24.27 31.03
N ASP A 36 -0.70 23.36 30.61
CA ASP A 36 -2.16 23.40 30.76
C ASP A 36 -2.65 22.41 31.84
N SER A 37 -3.94 22.51 32.20
CA SER A 37 -4.57 21.80 33.33
C SER A 37 -4.68 20.25 33.22
N ILE A 38 -4.16 19.63 32.15
CA ILE A 38 -4.23 18.18 31.92
C ILE A 38 -2.98 17.50 32.50
N THR A 39 -3.14 16.83 33.64
CA THR A 39 -2.04 16.05 34.25
C THR A 39 -2.12 14.58 33.83
N TYR A 40 -1.24 14.15 32.93
CA TYR A 40 -1.08 12.74 32.58
C TYR A 40 -0.44 11.95 33.74
N SER A 41 -0.83 10.69 33.91
CA SER A 41 -0.26 9.82 34.94
C SER A 41 1.21 9.47 34.63
N MET A 42 2.02 9.23 35.67
CA MET A 42 3.41 8.77 35.48
C MET A 42 3.51 7.51 34.61
N ALA A 43 2.49 6.65 34.63
CA ALA A 43 2.42 5.46 33.80
C ALA A 43 2.49 5.76 32.30
N VAL A 44 1.88 6.85 31.84
CA VAL A 44 1.93 7.28 30.43
C VAL A 44 3.36 7.67 30.03
N TYR A 45 4.04 8.44 30.88
CA TYR A 45 5.45 8.83 30.64
C TYR A 45 6.38 7.62 30.59
N TYR A 46 6.26 6.70 31.56
CA TYR A 46 7.06 5.48 31.57
C TYR A 46 6.79 4.60 30.35
N LEU A 47 5.51 4.44 29.97
CA LEU A 47 5.13 3.64 28.80
C LEU A 47 5.72 4.21 27.50
N LEU A 48 5.67 5.54 27.32
CA LEU A 48 6.27 6.21 26.16
C LEU A 48 7.80 6.15 26.17
N ALA A 49 8.44 6.28 27.33
CA ALA A 49 9.88 6.13 27.45
C ALA A 49 10.33 4.70 27.08
N VAL A 50 9.62 3.69 27.58
CA VAL A 50 9.85 2.28 27.20
C VAL A 50 9.62 2.08 25.70
N TYR A 51 8.54 2.64 25.16
CA TYR A 51 8.26 2.57 23.72
C TYR A 51 9.34 3.24 22.87
N LEU A 52 9.90 4.37 23.32
CA LEU A 52 11.00 5.04 22.65
C LEU A 52 12.27 4.18 22.67
N CYS A 53 12.64 3.60 23.82
CA CYS A 53 13.77 2.68 23.92
C CYS A 53 13.58 1.45 23.02
N TYR A 54 12.38 0.86 23.03
CA TYR A 54 12.00 -0.24 22.14
C TYR A 54 12.13 0.16 20.66
N SER A 55 11.68 1.35 20.29
CA SER A 55 11.75 1.86 18.91
C SER A 55 13.19 2.07 18.44
N ILE A 56 14.05 2.59 19.32
CA ILE A 56 15.49 2.74 19.05
C ILE A 56 16.15 1.36 18.85
N ALA A 57 15.85 0.40 19.73
CA ALA A 57 16.36 -0.97 19.61
C ALA A 57 15.93 -1.62 18.29
N LEU A 58 14.68 -1.42 17.87
CA LEU A 58 14.19 -1.90 16.58
C LEU A 58 14.91 -1.24 15.41
N VAL A 59 15.09 0.09 15.40
CA VAL A 59 15.84 0.77 14.33
C VAL A 59 17.25 0.20 14.20
N LEU A 60 17.96 0.05 15.32
CA LEU A 60 19.30 -0.54 15.34
C LEU A 60 19.31 -1.97 14.79
N THR A 61 18.30 -2.77 15.15
CA THR A 61 18.17 -4.16 14.67
C THR A 61 17.87 -4.20 13.17
N VAL A 62 16.84 -3.48 12.72
CA VAL A 62 16.44 -3.41 11.30
C VAL A 62 17.58 -2.90 10.41
N TRP A 63 18.36 -1.93 10.89
CA TRP A 63 19.45 -1.37 10.11
C TRP A 63 20.67 -2.31 10.05
N ARG A 64 20.90 -3.12 11.09
CA ARG A 64 22.03 -4.07 11.14
C ARG A 64 21.74 -5.38 10.43
N THR A 65 20.58 -5.98 10.67
CA THR A 65 20.27 -7.34 10.22
C THR A 65 19.17 -7.39 9.15
N GLY A 66 18.41 -6.29 8.97
CA GLY A 66 17.14 -6.33 8.28
C GLY A 66 16.08 -7.15 9.03
N ILE A 67 14.85 -7.10 8.55
CA ILE A 67 13.80 -8.04 8.98
C ILE A 67 13.72 -9.15 7.94
N THR A 68 14.15 -10.35 8.31
CA THR A 68 14.19 -11.51 7.40
C THR A 68 12.96 -12.41 7.54
N CYS A 69 12.16 -12.26 8.59
CA CYS A 69 11.03 -13.14 8.89
C CYS A 69 9.69 -12.38 8.95
N ALA A 70 8.68 -12.90 8.26
CA ALA A 70 7.31 -12.35 8.30
C ALA A 70 6.69 -12.42 9.71
N TYR A 71 7.05 -13.43 10.51
CA TYR A 71 6.57 -13.60 11.88
C TYR A 71 6.97 -12.41 12.78
N SER A 72 8.21 -11.91 12.66
CA SER A 72 8.64 -10.74 13.42
C SER A 72 7.84 -9.48 13.08
N ALA A 73 7.42 -9.30 11.83
CA ALA A 73 6.62 -8.13 11.45
C ALA A 73 5.22 -8.14 12.09
N VAL A 74 4.59 -9.32 12.17
CA VAL A 74 3.28 -9.49 12.84
C VAL A 74 3.40 -9.25 14.33
N VAL A 75 4.41 -9.82 15.00
CA VAL A 75 4.63 -9.65 16.44
C VAL A 75 4.88 -8.19 16.80
N ILE A 76 5.73 -7.50 16.02
CA ILE A 76 6.01 -6.07 16.22
C ILE A 76 4.73 -5.24 16.07
N HIS A 77 3.92 -5.52 15.06
CA HIS A 77 2.66 -4.78 14.85
C HIS A 77 1.62 -5.05 15.93
N ALA A 78 1.52 -6.30 16.39
CA ALA A 78 0.64 -6.66 17.50
C ALA A 78 1.06 -5.96 18.79
N PHE A 79 2.37 -5.83 19.04
CA PHE A 79 2.89 -5.05 20.15
C PHE A 79 2.56 -3.56 20.03
N ASP A 80 2.71 -2.98 18.83
CA ASP A 80 2.34 -1.58 18.59
C ASP A 80 0.83 -1.34 18.81
N LEU A 81 -0.03 -2.29 18.40
CA LEU A 81 -1.47 -2.29 18.67
C LEU A 81 -1.80 -2.37 20.15
N LEU A 82 -1.12 -3.25 20.89
CA LEU A 82 -1.26 -3.37 22.34
C LEU A 82 -0.89 -2.05 23.01
N LEU A 83 0.23 -1.45 22.63
CA LEU A 83 0.70 -0.19 23.20
C LEU A 83 -0.27 0.95 22.91
N PHE A 84 -0.80 1.03 21.69
CA PHE A 84 -1.89 1.93 21.34
C PHE A 84 -3.09 1.73 22.27
N ALA A 85 -3.56 0.50 22.44
CA ALA A 85 -4.71 0.21 23.30
C ALA A 85 -4.45 0.63 24.75
N VAL A 86 -3.27 0.33 25.31
CA VAL A 86 -2.93 0.71 26.69
C VAL A 86 -2.84 2.23 26.83
N LEU A 87 -2.22 2.93 25.87
CA LEU A 87 -2.15 4.40 25.90
C LEU A 87 -3.55 5.01 25.87
N MET A 88 -4.39 4.59 24.92
CA MET A 88 -5.77 5.07 24.81
C MET A 88 -6.56 4.83 26.09
N PHE A 89 -6.39 3.68 26.74
CA PHE A 89 -7.01 3.41 28.03
C PHE A 89 -6.55 4.38 29.12
N LEU A 90 -5.25 4.65 29.21
CA LEU A 90 -4.67 5.53 30.23
C LEU A 90 -4.94 7.03 29.98
N THR A 91 -5.28 7.42 28.76
CA THR A 91 -5.40 8.83 28.34
C THR A 91 -6.84 9.25 28.02
N GLY A 92 -7.83 8.48 28.48
CA GLY A 92 -9.25 8.85 28.39
C GLY A 92 -9.99 8.38 27.15
N GLY A 93 -9.42 7.42 26.41
CA GLY A 93 -10.10 6.69 25.34
C GLY A 93 -10.06 7.35 23.96
N PRO A 94 -10.97 6.96 23.04
CA PRO A 94 -10.99 7.37 21.63
C PRO A 94 -11.01 8.87 21.35
N ALA A 95 -11.45 9.70 22.30
CA ALA A 95 -11.45 11.17 22.18
C ALA A 95 -10.09 11.83 22.48
N SER A 96 -9.09 11.03 22.84
CA SER A 96 -7.76 11.46 23.26
C SER A 96 -6.87 11.90 22.08
N PRO A 97 -5.95 12.87 22.26
CA PRO A 97 -4.97 13.26 21.22
C PRO A 97 -4.09 12.10 20.73
N PHE A 98 -3.97 11.04 21.52
CA PHE A 98 -3.19 9.83 21.21
C PHE A 98 -3.79 9.00 20.08
N PHE A 99 -5.01 9.32 19.63
CA PHE A 99 -5.64 8.72 18.46
C PHE A 99 -4.76 8.77 17.20
N VAL A 100 -3.88 9.78 17.08
CA VAL A 100 -2.93 9.92 15.95
C VAL A 100 -2.04 8.67 15.76
N ILE A 101 -1.80 7.88 16.81
CA ILE A 101 -1.06 6.62 16.74
C ILE A 101 -1.76 5.61 15.83
N SER A 102 -3.10 5.65 15.73
CA SER A 102 -3.87 4.79 14.81
C SER A 102 -3.49 5.02 13.34
N LEU A 103 -3.21 6.27 12.96
CA LEU A 103 -2.78 6.61 11.59
C LEU A 103 -1.41 6.03 11.28
N PHE A 104 -0.50 6.04 12.25
CA PHE A 104 0.78 5.35 12.14
C PHE A 104 0.58 3.84 11.97
N LEU A 105 -0.28 3.21 12.76
CA LEU A 105 -0.58 1.78 12.65
C LEU A 105 -1.18 1.43 11.28
N LEU A 106 -2.13 2.22 10.77
CA LEU A 106 -2.68 2.04 9.43
C LEU A 106 -1.60 2.16 8.36
N THR A 107 -0.73 3.17 8.47
CA THR A 107 0.37 3.40 7.52
C THR A 107 1.35 2.23 7.54
N ALA A 108 1.75 1.77 8.73
CA ALA A 108 2.62 0.61 8.91
C ALA A 108 1.99 -0.67 8.32
N ALA A 109 0.69 -0.87 8.54
CA ALA A 109 -0.04 -2.01 8.00
C ALA A 109 -0.16 -1.94 6.46
N THR A 110 -0.35 -0.74 5.91
CA THR A 110 -0.34 -0.50 4.45
C THR A 110 0.99 -0.90 3.84
N LEU A 111 2.09 -0.45 4.45
CA LEU A 111 3.43 -0.73 3.94
C LEU A 111 3.81 -2.21 4.06
N ARG A 112 3.31 -2.92 5.09
CA ARG A 112 3.63 -4.34 5.32
C ARG A 112 2.76 -5.32 4.54
N TRP A 113 1.45 -5.09 4.53
CA TRP A 113 0.47 -6.06 4.02
C TRP A 113 -0.56 -5.42 3.08
N GLN A 114 -0.27 -4.21 2.57
CA GLN A 114 -1.09 -3.51 1.59
C GLN A 114 -2.55 -3.41 2.07
N TRP A 115 -3.51 -3.48 1.15
CA TRP A 115 -4.94 -3.39 1.46
C TRP A 115 -5.39 -4.38 2.54
N THR A 116 -4.90 -5.64 2.52
CA THR A 116 -5.28 -6.64 3.54
C THR A 116 -4.84 -6.25 4.94
N GLY A 117 -3.66 -5.64 5.07
CA GLY A 117 -3.16 -5.12 6.34
C GLY A 117 -3.98 -3.96 6.87
N VAL A 118 -4.28 -3.00 6.00
CA VAL A 118 -5.02 -1.79 6.36
C VAL A 118 -6.40 -2.16 6.88
N HIS A 119 -7.17 -2.95 6.15
CA HIS A 119 -8.53 -3.32 6.58
C HIS A 119 -8.53 -4.15 7.86
N SER A 120 -7.61 -5.11 7.99
CA SER A 120 -7.51 -5.94 9.20
C SER A 120 -7.11 -5.10 10.43
N THR A 121 -6.12 -4.21 10.27
CA THR A 121 -5.69 -3.30 11.35
C THR A 121 -6.79 -2.31 11.69
N ALA A 122 -7.49 -1.78 10.67
CA ALA A 122 -8.59 -0.86 10.88
C ALA A 122 -9.73 -1.50 11.68
N PHE A 123 -10.08 -2.74 11.32
CA PHE A 123 -11.08 -3.51 12.05
C PHE A 123 -10.69 -3.74 13.51
N ILE A 124 -9.44 -4.13 13.78
CA ILE A 124 -8.95 -4.34 15.15
C ILE A 124 -9.03 -3.03 15.96
N ILE A 125 -8.58 -1.91 15.38
CA ILE A 125 -8.62 -0.59 16.05
C ILE A 125 -10.07 -0.21 16.36
N LEU A 126 -11.01 -0.37 15.42
CA LEU A 126 -12.43 -0.09 15.66
C LEU A 126 -13.00 -0.94 16.79
N VAL A 127 -12.67 -2.23 16.85
CA VAL A 127 -13.11 -3.11 17.94
C VAL A 127 -12.56 -2.63 19.28
N VAL A 128 -11.28 -2.26 19.34
CA VAL A 128 -10.65 -1.71 20.55
C VAL A 128 -11.33 -0.40 20.98
N GLU A 129 -11.64 0.48 20.04
CA GLU A 129 -12.30 1.75 20.33
C GLU A 129 -13.72 1.57 20.84
N ILE A 130 -14.53 0.76 20.17
CA ILE A 130 -15.90 0.44 20.60
C ILE A 130 -15.86 -0.18 22.00
N PHE A 131 -14.96 -1.14 22.23
CA PHE A 131 -14.79 -1.75 23.54
C PHE A 131 -14.43 -0.71 24.62
N MET A 132 -13.54 0.23 24.32
CA MET A 132 -13.18 1.30 25.24
C MET A 132 -14.32 2.26 25.53
N VAL A 133 -15.08 2.69 24.52
CA VAL A 133 -16.23 3.58 24.73
C VAL A 133 -17.23 2.92 25.67
N ILE A 134 -17.59 1.66 25.39
CA ILE A 134 -18.49 0.88 26.22
C ILE A 134 -17.91 0.77 27.64
N TYR A 135 -16.66 0.31 27.78
CA TYR A 135 -16.05 0.09 29.09
C TYR A 135 -15.96 1.36 29.94
N LEU A 136 -15.58 2.50 29.34
CA LEU A 136 -15.45 3.78 30.04
C LEU A 136 -16.81 4.35 30.45
N GLU A 137 -17.87 4.13 29.67
CA GLU A 137 -19.25 4.52 30.02
C GLU A 137 -19.78 3.77 31.25
N TYR A 138 -19.40 2.50 31.43
CA TYR A 138 -19.77 1.70 32.61
C TYR A 138 -18.96 2.03 33.88
N LEU A 139 -17.92 2.87 33.81
CA LEU A 139 -17.15 3.24 35.00
C LEU A 139 -17.89 4.31 35.83
N PRO A 140 -18.14 4.08 37.15
CA PRO A 140 -18.88 5.00 38.02
C PRO A 140 -18.27 6.41 38.16
N LYS A 141 -17.00 6.58 37.75
CA LYS A 141 -16.24 7.85 37.71
C LYS A 141 -15.47 7.98 36.39
N GLY A 142 -15.99 7.41 35.31
CA GLY A 142 -15.37 7.50 33.99
C GLY A 142 -15.23 8.96 33.55
N PRO A 143 -14.20 9.30 32.74
CA PRO A 143 -14.13 10.62 32.12
C PRO A 143 -15.39 10.89 31.30
N VAL A 144 -15.88 12.13 31.30
CA VAL A 144 -17.06 12.51 30.51
C VAL A 144 -16.76 12.22 29.04
N PHE A 145 -17.54 11.32 28.44
CA PHE A 145 -17.36 10.94 27.05
C PHE A 145 -17.63 12.14 26.14
N ARG A 146 -16.60 12.54 25.39
CA ARG A 146 -16.63 13.66 24.45
C ARG A 146 -16.95 13.17 23.04
N ILE A 147 -18.23 13.16 22.71
CA ILE A 147 -18.76 12.74 21.40
C ILE A 147 -18.16 13.56 20.24
N ASP A 148 -17.91 14.85 20.46
CA ASP A 148 -17.38 15.76 19.46
C ASP A 148 -16.04 15.28 18.89
N ASN A 149 -15.05 15.04 19.76
CA ASN A 149 -13.74 14.55 19.33
C ASN A 149 -13.82 13.12 18.75
N PHE A 150 -14.68 12.28 19.31
CA PHE A 150 -14.82 10.90 18.87
C PHE A 150 -15.33 10.80 17.42
N VAL A 151 -16.36 11.58 17.08
CA VAL A 151 -16.92 11.60 15.72
C VAL A 151 -15.87 12.07 14.71
N PHE A 152 -15.12 13.12 15.02
CA PHE A 152 -14.03 13.58 14.15
C PHE A 152 -12.97 12.49 13.96
N ASN A 153 -12.53 11.85 15.04
CA ASN A 153 -11.52 10.80 15.00
C ASN A 153 -11.96 9.60 14.14
N ILE A 154 -13.21 9.13 14.30
CA ILE A 154 -13.78 8.08 13.43
C ILE A 154 -13.80 8.53 11.97
N CYS A 155 -14.26 9.74 11.68
CA CYS A 155 -14.31 10.26 10.31
C CYS A 155 -12.91 10.30 9.68
N TYR A 156 -11.91 10.87 10.36
CA TYR A 156 -10.54 10.91 9.88
C TYR A 156 -9.96 9.51 9.67
N PHE A 157 -10.25 8.59 10.58
CA PHE A 157 -9.77 7.21 10.49
C PHE A 157 -10.40 6.42 9.35
N LEU A 158 -11.70 6.58 9.11
CA LEU A 158 -12.37 5.97 7.96
C LEU A 158 -11.82 6.52 6.65
N VAL A 159 -11.60 7.84 6.57
CA VAL A 159 -10.96 8.46 5.40
C VAL A 159 -9.54 7.94 5.22
N ALA A 160 -8.73 7.89 6.28
CA ALA A 160 -7.37 7.37 6.22
C ALA A 160 -7.35 5.89 5.79
N THR A 161 -8.23 5.06 6.34
CA THR A 161 -8.38 3.64 5.95
C THR A 161 -8.75 3.51 4.48
N ALA A 162 -9.68 4.32 3.98
CA ALA A 162 -10.08 4.32 2.57
C ALA A 162 -8.92 4.75 1.65
N LEU A 163 -8.26 5.86 1.95
CA LEU A 163 -7.13 6.37 1.16
C LEU A 163 -5.96 5.39 1.16
N LEU A 164 -5.56 4.91 2.33
CA LEU A 164 -4.46 3.95 2.48
C LEU A 164 -4.81 2.58 1.88
N GLY A 165 -6.07 2.14 1.99
CA GLY A 165 -6.56 0.93 1.34
C GLY A 165 -6.48 1.02 -0.18
N GLN A 166 -6.98 2.13 -0.76
CA GLN A 166 -6.87 2.39 -2.20
C GLN A 166 -5.43 2.50 -2.68
N LEU A 167 -4.55 3.13 -1.89
CA LEU A 167 -3.12 3.18 -2.19
C LEU A 167 -2.50 1.78 -2.19
N GLY A 168 -2.84 0.94 -1.20
CA GLY A 168 -2.40 -0.45 -1.11
C GLY A 168 -2.86 -1.31 -2.29
N ASP A 169 -4.10 -1.11 -2.76
CA ASP A 169 -4.64 -1.78 -3.94
C ASP A 169 -4.00 -1.31 -5.25
N SER A 170 -3.79 0.00 -5.37
CA SER A 170 -3.20 0.61 -6.56
C SER A 170 -1.75 0.14 -6.76
N GLU A 171 -0.98 0.05 -5.68
CA GLU A 171 0.40 -0.44 -5.73
C GLU A 171 0.47 -1.89 -6.23
N LYS A 172 -0.47 -2.74 -5.80
CA LYS A 172 -0.57 -4.13 -6.26
C LYS A 172 -0.87 -4.23 -7.75
N GLN A 173 -1.79 -3.42 -8.26
CA GLN A 173 -2.14 -3.41 -9.70
C GLN A 173 -1.02 -2.86 -10.57
N GLN A 174 -0.32 -1.81 -10.11
CA GLN A 174 0.81 -1.25 -10.85
C GLN A 174 1.96 -2.26 -10.95
N ARG A 175 2.22 -3.01 -9.87
CA ARG A 175 3.21 -4.07 -9.84
C ARG A 175 2.85 -5.24 -10.73
N SER A 176 1.58 -5.66 -10.75
CA SER A 176 1.15 -6.75 -11.63
C SER A 176 1.30 -6.36 -13.10
N ARG A 177 0.94 -5.14 -13.48
CA ARG A 177 1.14 -4.59 -14.83
C ARG A 177 2.62 -4.50 -15.20
N ALA A 178 3.47 -3.98 -14.32
CA ALA A 178 4.92 -3.91 -14.56
C ALA A 178 5.55 -5.31 -14.68
N SER A 179 5.11 -6.28 -13.87
CA SER A 179 5.57 -7.67 -13.97
C SER A 179 5.07 -8.36 -15.25
N ALA A 180 3.86 -8.03 -15.70
CA ALA A 180 3.30 -8.53 -16.95
C ALA A 180 4.04 -7.95 -18.17
N LEU A 181 4.47 -6.69 -18.11
CA LEU A 181 5.31 -6.08 -19.14
C LEU A 181 6.76 -6.61 -19.11
N ALA A 182 7.33 -6.86 -17.92
CA ALA A 182 8.67 -7.43 -17.79
C ALA A 182 8.74 -8.90 -18.23
N ASN A 183 7.64 -9.65 -18.05
CA ASN A 183 7.47 -11.01 -18.54
C ASN A 183 6.75 -11.06 -19.89
N TRP A 184 6.66 -9.94 -20.61
CA TRP A 184 6.07 -9.91 -21.94
C TRP A 184 6.82 -10.91 -22.82
N PRO A 185 6.13 -11.86 -23.48
CA PRO A 185 6.79 -12.84 -24.31
C PRO A 185 7.52 -12.13 -25.45
N ILE A 186 8.85 -12.11 -25.37
CA ILE A 186 9.74 -11.53 -26.39
C ILE A 186 9.75 -12.42 -27.66
N THR A 187 9.29 -13.67 -27.55
CA THR A 187 9.09 -14.56 -28.68
C THR A 187 7.67 -14.42 -29.21
N ILE A 188 7.56 -13.81 -30.40
CA ILE A 188 6.38 -13.92 -31.27
C ILE A 188 6.09 -15.43 -31.42
N PRO A 189 4.92 -15.93 -30.99
CA PRO A 189 4.57 -17.33 -31.17
C PRO A 189 4.65 -17.70 -32.66
N GLU A 190 5.13 -18.89 -33.02
CA GLU A 190 5.14 -19.34 -34.43
C GLU A 190 3.75 -19.24 -35.08
N GLU A 191 2.70 -19.34 -34.26
CA GLU A 191 1.30 -19.20 -34.65
C GLU A 191 0.79 -17.74 -34.72
N PHE A 192 1.60 -16.72 -34.41
CA PHE A 192 1.18 -15.31 -34.44
C PHE A 192 0.60 -14.92 -35.79
N TYR A 193 1.22 -15.38 -36.88
CA TYR A 193 0.71 -15.14 -38.23
C TYR A 193 -0.62 -15.85 -38.49
N SER A 194 -0.86 -17.02 -37.88
CA SER A 194 -2.15 -17.70 -37.95
C SER A 194 -3.24 -16.99 -37.14
N LEU A 195 -2.91 -16.48 -35.95
CA LEU A 195 -3.82 -15.66 -35.13
C LEU A 195 -4.15 -14.33 -35.81
N LEU A 196 -3.13 -13.67 -36.39
CA LEU A 196 -3.30 -12.45 -37.18
C LEU A 196 -4.20 -12.70 -38.39
N SER A 197 -4.01 -13.83 -39.09
CA SER A 197 -4.86 -14.21 -40.22
C SER A 197 -6.32 -14.43 -39.81
N ASN A 198 -6.57 -15.04 -38.64
CA ASN A 198 -7.91 -15.26 -38.12
C ASN A 198 -8.59 -13.95 -37.71
N ILE A 199 -7.87 -13.05 -37.05
CA ILE A 199 -8.38 -11.72 -36.65
C ILE A 199 -8.70 -10.89 -37.90
N LEU A 200 -7.80 -10.85 -38.88
CA LEU A 200 -8.04 -10.12 -40.14
C LEU A 200 -9.21 -10.69 -40.94
N ARG A 201 -9.35 -12.03 -40.97
CA ARG A 201 -10.51 -12.70 -41.56
C ARG A 201 -11.81 -12.28 -40.85
N GLN A 202 -11.83 -12.27 -39.52
CA GLN A 202 -13.02 -11.92 -38.75
C GLN A 202 -13.39 -10.44 -38.87
N CYS A 203 -12.40 -9.54 -38.91
CA CYS A 203 -12.62 -8.13 -39.21
C CYS A 203 -13.15 -7.92 -40.63
N SER A 204 -12.68 -8.67 -41.62
CA SER A 204 -13.18 -8.55 -43.00
C SER A 204 -14.66 -8.92 -43.14
N LEU A 205 -15.13 -9.88 -42.33
CA LEU A 205 -16.54 -10.27 -42.26
C LEU A 205 -17.41 -9.19 -41.62
N PHE A 206 -16.87 -8.47 -40.62
CA PHE A 206 -17.61 -7.45 -39.88
C PHE A 206 -17.69 -6.10 -40.62
N PHE A 207 -16.65 -5.73 -41.37
CA PHE A 207 -16.54 -4.42 -42.02
C PHE A 207 -17.04 -4.36 -43.47
N ALA A 208 -17.48 -5.49 -44.06
CA ALA A 208 -17.92 -5.60 -45.47
C ALA A 208 -16.93 -4.97 -46.49
N GLY A 209 -15.68 -4.76 -46.08
CA GLY A 209 -14.62 -4.12 -46.86
C GLY A 209 -13.71 -5.17 -47.45
N SER A 210 -13.55 -5.16 -48.78
CA SER A 210 -12.84 -6.19 -49.53
C SER A 210 -11.34 -6.32 -49.24
N ARG A 211 -10.71 -5.38 -48.51
CA ARG A 211 -9.26 -5.38 -48.23
C ARG A 211 -8.93 -4.72 -46.89
N ILE A 212 -8.21 -5.43 -46.03
CA ILE A 212 -7.62 -4.89 -44.79
C ILE A 212 -6.11 -5.04 -44.89
N LEU A 213 -5.39 -3.95 -44.63
CA LEU A 213 -3.93 -3.86 -44.70
C LEU A 213 -3.41 -3.53 -43.30
N LEU A 214 -2.49 -4.35 -42.79
CA LEU A 214 -1.75 -4.10 -41.56
C LEU A 214 -0.29 -3.82 -41.93
N LEU A 215 0.20 -2.65 -41.56
CA LEU A 215 1.58 -2.22 -41.75
C LEU A 215 2.22 -2.07 -40.39
N TRP A 216 3.34 -2.75 -40.15
CA TRP A 216 4.17 -2.45 -38.99
C TRP A 216 5.64 -2.39 -39.41
N LYS A 217 6.40 -1.53 -38.72
CA LYS A 217 7.82 -1.30 -38.96
C LYS A 217 8.57 -1.76 -37.72
N ASP A 218 9.62 -2.56 -37.93
CA ASP A 218 10.52 -2.94 -36.85
C ASP A 218 11.41 -1.73 -36.50
N GLU A 219 11.52 -1.35 -35.22
CA GLU A 219 12.31 -0.17 -34.81
C GLU A 219 13.83 -0.42 -34.97
N GLY A 220 14.27 -1.67 -35.07
CA GLY A 220 15.68 -2.04 -35.20
C GLY A 220 16.17 -2.28 -36.63
N ASN A 221 15.28 -2.60 -37.56
CA ASN A 221 15.60 -2.86 -38.97
C ASN A 221 14.62 -2.08 -39.86
N SER A 222 15.13 -1.44 -40.90
CA SER A 222 14.35 -0.73 -41.92
C SER A 222 13.46 -1.66 -42.78
N MET A 223 12.89 -2.71 -42.22
CA MET A 223 12.00 -3.66 -42.86
C MET A 223 10.56 -3.33 -42.49
N LEU A 224 9.75 -3.09 -43.51
CA LEU A 224 8.32 -2.88 -43.42
C LEU A 224 7.64 -4.24 -43.59
N HIS A 225 6.93 -4.68 -42.55
CA HIS A 225 6.11 -5.87 -42.63
C HIS A 225 4.71 -5.49 -43.09
N ILE A 226 4.29 -6.07 -44.20
CA ILE A 226 2.98 -5.82 -44.80
C ILE A 226 2.20 -7.14 -44.75
N ALA A 227 1.11 -7.15 -44.01
CA ALA A 227 0.15 -8.25 -44.02
C ALA A 227 -1.19 -7.74 -44.55
N TRP A 228 -1.75 -8.39 -45.58
CA TRP A 228 -3.05 -8.00 -46.10
C TRP A 228 -3.94 -9.19 -46.41
N TRP A 229 -5.24 -8.95 -46.24
CA TRP A 229 -6.29 -9.89 -46.61
C TRP A 229 -6.99 -9.37 -47.86
N SER A 230 -6.98 -10.16 -48.95
CA SER A 230 -7.70 -9.84 -50.20
C SER A 230 -8.27 -11.11 -50.80
N SER A 231 -9.53 -11.04 -51.26
CA SER A 231 -10.19 -12.13 -52.00
C SER A 231 -10.17 -13.50 -51.29
N GLY A 232 -10.21 -13.52 -49.96
CA GLY A 232 -10.24 -14.75 -49.17
C GLY A 232 -8.88 -15.41 -48.92
N GLN A 233 -7.77 -14.75 -49.28
CA GLN A 233 -6.42 -15.25 -49.00
C GLN A 233 -5.59 -14.22 -48.23
N PHE A 234 -4.77 -14.75 -47.31
CA PHE A 234 -3.79 -14.00 -46.53
C PHE A 234 -2.48 -13.93 -47.31
N HIS A 235 -1.97 -12.72 -47.50
CA HIS A 235 -0.65 -12.49 -48.08
C HIS A 235 0.21 -11.73 -47.07
N HIS A 236 1.47 -12.11 -46.98
CA HIS A 236 2.47 -11.47 -46.15
C HIS A 236 3.72 -11.21 -47.01
N SER A 237 4.13 -9.95 -47.11
CA SER A 237 5.41 -9.56 -47.68
C SER A 237 6.24 -8.82 -46.64
N ILE A 238 7.56 -8.99 -46.76
CA ILE A 238 8.54 -8.19 -46.04
C ILE A 238 9.23 -7.36 -47.10
N GLU A 239 9.09 -6.05 -47.01
CA GLU A 239 9.67 -5.12 -47.98
C GLU A 239 10.65 -4.20 -47.27
N SER A 240 11.80 -3.94 -47.90
CA SER A 240 12.74 -2.92 -47.40
C SER A 240 12.08 -1.55 -47.48
N SER A 241 12.22 -0.71 -46.45
CA SER A 241 11.65 0.64 -46.43
C SER A 241 12.20 1.54 -47.54
N ASP A 242 13.30 1.15 -48.17
CA ASP A 242 13.92 1.88 -49.28
C ASP A 242 13.24 1.62 -50.64
N THR A 243 12.27 0.70 -50.69
CA THR A 243 11.55 0.36 -51.94
C THR A 243 10.53 1.43 -52.33
N PHE A 244 10.02 2.17 -51.34
CA PHE A 244 9.25 3.39 -51.55
C PHE A 244 10.16 4.56 -51.18
N GLY A 245 10.68 5.26 -52.19
CA GLY A 245 11.58 6.41 -51.99
C GLY A 245 10.97 7.52 -51.10
N PRO A 246 11.77 8.54 -50.75
CA PRO A 246 11.34 9.63 -49.86
C PRO A 246 10.09 10.37 -50.36
#